data_AF-A0A356LMW1-F1
#
_entry.id   AF-A0A356LMW1-F1
#
_cell.length_a   1.000
_cell.length_b   1.000
_cell.length_c   1.000
_cell.angle_alpha   90.00
_cell.angle_beta   90.00
_cell.angle_gamma   90.00
#
_symmetry.space_group_name_H-M   'P 1'
#
loop_
_entity.id
_entity.type
_entity.pdbx_description
1 polymer ?
#
loop_
_entity_poly.entity_id
_entity_poly.type
_entity_poly.pdbx_seq_one_letter_code
_entity_poly.pdbx_strand_id
1 'polypeptide(L)'
;MPLDFYFWIIRDEQQIVLVDTGFSRCSALERNRQFLHEPVVLLASLGIAPEDIDHIVLTHLHYDHAGNVAQFPNATIHLQEAEMHFATGKWMCFENFRHFFSADDITQVIRKVYADKVQFHDGNATLPGGIELVRIGGHTPGLQAVRVNTGRGPIMLASDAMHYYRNFTTDNPFPAIVDVTEMLQGYRTLRSLVPSDDHLIPGHDPLVAARYPCVETHSSIFRLDVTPG
;
A
#
# COMPACT_ATOMS: atom_id res chain seq x y z
N MET A 1 -0.49 19.39 6.92
CA MET A 1 0.31 19.12 5.71
C MET A 1 -0.59 18.39 4.72
N PRO A 2 -0.46 18.62 3.41
CA PRO A 2 -1.17 17.81 2.43
C PRO A 2 -0.78 16.33 2.56
N LEU A 3 -1.70 15.45 2.14
CA LEU A 3 -1.48 14.01 1.98
C LEU A 3 -1.66 13.73 0.50
N ASP A 4 -0.68 13.07 -0.09
CA ASP A 4 -0.82 12.45 -1.41
C ASP A 4 -1.14 10.96 -1.20
N PHE A 5 -1.71 10.30 -2.21
CA PHE A 5 -2.14 8.92 -2.08
C PHE A 5 -1.55 8.12 -3.23
N TYR A 6 -0.69 7.18 -2.89
CA TYR A 6 0.06 6.40 -3.86
C TYR A 6 -0.40 4.95 -3.85
N PHE A 7 -0.27 4.32 -4.99
CA PHE A 7 -0.17 2.88 -5.13
C PHE A 7 1.09 2.61 -5.95
N TRP A 8 1.62 1.40 -5.87
CA TRP A 8 2.90 1.07 -6.52
C TRP A 8 2.76 -0.11 -7.45
N ILE A 9 3.61 -0.13 -8.47
CA ILE A 9 3.69 -1.21 -9.44
C ILE A 9 5.12 -1.73 -9.39
N ILE A 10 5.24 -3.03 -9.17
CA ILE A 10 6.49 -3.76 -9.27
C ILE A 10 6.35 -4.69 -10.47
N ARG A 11 7.27 -4.56 -11.43
CA ARG A 11 7.24 -5.34 -12.66
C ARG A 11 8.62 -5.90 -12.95
N ASP A 12 8.65 -7.18 -13.27
CA ASP A 12 9.80 -7.84 -13.87
C ASP A 12 9.36 -8.53 -15.19
N GLU A 13 10.22 -9.41 -15.73
CA GLU A 13 9.91 -10.15 -16.97
C GLU A 13 8.87 -11.26 -16.79
N GLN A 14 8.58 -11.66 -15.54
CA GLN A 14 7.76 -12.82 -15.20
C GLN A 14 6.37 -12.43 -14.68
N GLN A 15 6.26 -11.28 -14.01
CA GLN A 15 5.03 -10.90 -13.31
C GLN A 15 4.86 -9.39 -13.14
N ILE A 16 3.62 -8.99 -12.87
CA ILE A 16 3.23 -7.64 -12.45
C ILE A 16 2.53 -7.72 -11.10
N VAL A 17 3.13 -7.06 -10.11
CA VAL A 17 2.60 -6.93 -8.76
C VAL A 17 2.15 -5.49 -8.52
N LEU A 18 0.91 -5.33 -8.09
CA LEU A 18 0.35 -4.07 -7.67
C LEU A 18 0.36 -4.01 -6.13
N VAL A 19 0.91 -2.96 -5.54
CA VAL A 19 0.86 -2.71 -4.10
C VAL A 19 -0.14 -1.60 -3.85
N ASP A 20 -1.23 -1.96 -3.17
CA ASP A 20 -2.46 -1.18 -3.00
C ASP A 20 -3.16 -0.82 -4.32
N THR A 21 -4.41 -0.38 -4.22
CA THR A 21 -5.30 -0.15 -5.37
C THR A 21 -5.88 1.26 -5.39
N GLY A 22 -5.40 2.17 -4.52
CA GLY A 22 -5.86 3.55 -4.46
C GLY A 22 -7.32 3.70 -3.99
N PHE A 23 -7.80 4.95 -4.03
CA PHE A 23 -9.21 5.29 -3.80
C PHE A 23 -10.13 4.80 -4.90
N SER A 24 -11.31 4.30 -4.52
CA SER A 24 -12.45 4.32 -5.43
C SER A 24 -12.92 5.76 -5.66
N ARG A 25 -13.42 6.06 -6.85
CA ARG A 25 -14.04 7.37 -7.15
C ARG A 25 -15.18 7.71 -6.17
N CYS A 26 -15.97 6.72 -5.78
CA CYS A 26 -17.04 6.89 -4.80
C CYS A 26 -16.48 7.30 -3.43
N SER A 27 -15.48 6.59 -2.91
CA SER A 27 -14.84 6.89 -1.61
C SER A 27 -14.21 8.28 -1.61
N ALA A 28 -13.63 8.71 -2.73
CA ALA A 28 -13.07 10.05 -2.87
C ALA A 28 -14.15 11.15 -2.80
N LEU A 29 -15.29 10.97 -3.47
CA LEU A 29 -16.41 11.90 -3.44
C LEU A 29 -17.02 12.01 -2.04
N GLU A 30 -17.29 10.88 -1.38
CA GLU A 30 -17.85 10.84 -0.01
C GLU A 30 -17.00 11.60 1.00
N ARG A 31 -15.68 11.59 0.80
CA ARG A 31 -14.69 12.19 1.72
C ARG A 31 -14.22 13.57 1.28
N ASN A 32 -14.86 14.17 0.28
CA ASN A 32 -14.48 15.45 -0.31
C ASN A 32 -12.99 15.53 -0.68
N ARG A 33 -12.45 14.44 -1.24
CA ARG A 33 -11.07 14.36 -1.72
C ARG A 33 -10.99 14.71 -3.20
N GLN A 34 -9.91 15.38 -3.58
CA GLN A 34 -9.61 15.61 -4.98
C GLN A 34 -9.16 14.29 -5.62
N PHE A 35 -9.97 13.77 -6.53
CA PHE A 35 -9.68 12.54 -7.25
C PHE A 35 -8.89 12.85 -8.53
N LEU A 36 -7.58 12.62 -8.50
CA LEU A 36 -6.68 12.99 -9.60
C LEU A 36 -6.74 12.01 -10.76
N HIS A 37 -6.62 10.71 -10.47
CA HIS A 37 -6.50 9.67 -11.48
C HIS A 37 -7.15 8.36 -11.03
N GLU A 38 -7.80 7.67 -11.96
CA GLU A 38 -8.18 6.26 -11.78
C GLU A 38 -6.93 5.38 -11.92
N PRO A 39 -6.69 4.39 -11.03
CA PRO A 39 -5.51 3.52 -11.11
C PRO A 39 -5.35 2.83 -12.46
N VAL A 40 -6.45 2.32 -13.03
CA VAL A 40 -6.43 1.64 -14.34
C VAL A 40 -6.07 2.57 -15.49
N VAL A 41 -6.37 3.87 -15.39
CA VAL A 41 -5.97 4.85 -16.39
C VAL A 41 -4.45 5.12 -16.32
N LEU A 42 -3.89 5.19 -15.11
CA LEU A 42 -2.44 5.31 -14.93
C LEU A 42 -1.72 4.05 -15.42
N LEU A 43 -2.22 2.86 -15.09
CA LEU A 43 -1.68 1.58 -15.57
C LEU A 43 -1.69 1.49 -17.10
N ALA A 44 -2.79 1.91 -17.74
CA ALA A 44 -2.88 1.94 -19.20
C ALA A 44 -1.81 2.84 -19.85
N SER A 45 -1.39 3.93 -19.21
CA SER A 45 -0.30 4.79 -19.70
C SER A 45 1.09 4.12 -19.66
N LEU A 46 1.20 3.00 -18.94
CA LEU A 46 2.37 2.12 -18.90
C LEU A 46 2.18 0.87 -19.78
N GLY A 47 1.07 0.78 -20.53
CA GLY A 47 0.71 -0.37 -21.33
C GLY A 47 0.33 -1.60 -20.51
N ILE A 48 -0.20 -1.42 -19.30
CA ILE A 48 -0.62 -2.50 -18.39
C ILE A 48 -2.14 -2.50 -18.34
N ALA A 49 -2.76 -3.60 -18.76
CA ALA A 49 -4.18 -3.84 -18.59
C ALA A 49 -4.48 -4.37 -17.18
N PRO A 50 -5.69 -4.17 -16.63
CA PRO A 50 -6.06 -4.72 -15.32
C PRO A 50 -5.96 -6.24 -15.24
N GLU A 51 -6.15 -6.94 -16.37
CA GLU A 51 -6.03 -8.38 -16.51
C GLU A 51 -4.58 -8.88 -16.44
N ASP A 52 -3.60 -8.00 -16.68
CA ASP A 52 -2.17 -8.32 -16.65
C ASP A 52 -1.60 -8.35 -15.22
N ILE A 53 -2.38 -7.94 -14.21
CA ILE A 53 -1.95 -7.94 -12.81
C ILE A 53 -2.04 -9.37 -12.25
N ASP A 54 -0.90 -9.96 -11.93
CA ASP A 54 -0.79 -11.30 -11.35
C ASP A 54 -1.08 -11.29 -9.84
N HIS A 55 -0.56 -10.28 -9.16
CA HIS A 55 -0.62 -10.18 -7.70
C HIS A 55 -1.02 -8.78 -7.26
N ILE A 56 -1.84 -8.70 -6.21
CA ILE A 56 -2.10 -7.48 -5.45
C ILE A 56 -1.62 -7.69 -4.03
N VAL A 57 -0.79 -6.80 -3.51
CA VAL A 57 -0.48 -6.73 -2.09
C VAL A 57 -1.29 -5.60 -1.50
N LEU A 58 -2.27 -5.91 -0.66
CA LEU A 58 -2.96 -4.90 0.14
C LEU A 58 -2.15 -4.70 1.43
N THR A 59 -1.53 -3.53 1.56
CA THR A 59 -0.75 -3.18 2.75
C THR A 59 -1.64 -3.15 3.98
N HIS A 60 -2.86 -2.63 3.82
CA HIS A 60 -3.96 -2.70 4.77
C HIS A 60 -5.29 -2.38 4.05
N LEU A 61 -6.41 -2.38 4.77
CA LEU A 61 -7.76 -2.33 4.17
C LEU A 61 -8.47 -0.97 4.26
N HIS A 62 -7.74 0.13 4.47
CA HIS A 62 -8.33 1.46 4.38
C HIS A 62 -8.83 1.79 2.96
N TYR A 63 -9.77 2.73 2.89
CA TYR A 63 -10.52 3.10 1.67
C TYR A 63 -9.63 3.56 0.50
N ASP A 64 -8.42 4.02 0.81
CA ASP A 64 -7.43 4.56 -0.12
C ASP A 64 -6.41 3.51 -0.57
N HIS A 65 -6.50 2.30 -0.03
CA HIS A 65 -5.63 1.17 -0.38
C HIS A 65 -6.43 0.04 -1.02
N ALA A 66 -7.66 -0.24 -0.56
CA ALA A 66 -8.50 -1.32 -1.06
C ALA A 66 -9.58 -0.89 -2.07
N GLY A 67 -9.61 0.39 -2.47
CA GLY A 67 -10.74 1.00 -3.17
C GLY A 67 -11.05 0.45 -4.57
N ASN A 68 -10.07 -0.11 -5.28
CA ASN A 68 -10.27 -0.59 -6.66
C ASN A 68 -9.97 -2.07 -6.86
N VAL A 69 -9.95 -2.87 -5.79
CA VAL A 69 -9.68 -4.32 -5.85
C VAL A 69 -10.54 -5.05 -6.88
N ALA A 70 -11.79 -4.63 -7.06
CA ALA A 70 -12.71 -5.25 -8.01
C ALA A 70 -12.29 -5.08 -9.49
N GLN A 71 -11.45 -4.08 -9.81
CA GLN A 71 -11.03 -3.78 -11.18
C GLN A 71 -9.97 -4.76 -11.72
N PHE A 72 -9.39 -5.60 -10.86
CA PHE A 72 -8.32 -6.54 -11.20
C PHE A 72 -8.83 -7.99 -11.10
N PRO A 73 -9.38 -8.56 -12.17
CA PRO A 73 -10.11 -9.84 -12.10
C PRO A 73 -9.18 -11.05 -11.88
N ASN A 74 -7.98 -11.03 -12.46
CA ASN A 74 -7.07 -12.18 -12.49
C ASN A 74 -6.20 -12.29 -11.23
N ALA A 75 -5.89 -11.16 -10.60
CA ALA A 75 -4.91 -11.05 -9.53
C ALA A 75 -5.23 -11.91 -8.30
N THR A 76 -4.17 -12.49 -7.71
CA THR A 76 -4.20 -13.05 -6.35
C THR A 76 -3.87 -11.96 -5.34
N ILE A 77 -4.73 -11.77 -4.35
CA ILE A 77 -4.57 -10.75 -3.31
C ILE A 77 -3.78 -11.35 -2.13
N HIS A 78 -2.77 -10.64 -1.67
CA HIS A 78 -1.97 -10.97 -0.50
C HIS A 78 -2.31 -10.02 0.64
N LEU A 79 -2.75 -10.59 1.76
CA LEU A 79 -3.30 -9.85 2.89
C LEU A 79 -2.94 -10.54 4.21
N GLN A 80 -2.61 -9.76 5.25
CA GLN A 80 -2.44 -10.31 6.59
C GLN A 80 -3.80 -10.74 7.16
N GLU A 81 -3.89 -11.93 7.76
CA GLU A 81 -5.14 -12.42 8.37
C GLU A 81 -5.66 -11.47 9.45
N ALA A 82 -4.75 -10.88 10.23
CA ALA A 82 -5.05 -9.87 11.25
C ALA A 82 -5.79 -8.64 10.68
N GLU A 83 -5.54 -8.28 9.42
CA GLU A 83 -6.19 -7.15 8.77
C GLU A 83 -7.66 -7.44 8.46
N MET A 84 -7.94 -8.63 7.90
CA MET A 84 -9.33 -9.04 7.64
C MET A 84 -10.13 -9.17 8.94
N HIS A 85 -9.53 -9.73 9.99
CA HIS A 85 -10.15 -9.79 11.31
C HIS A 85 -10.45 -8.41 11.89
N PHE A 86 -9.58 -7.44 11.67
CA PHE A 86 -9.80 -6.06 12.11
C PHE A 86 -10.95 -5.41 11.34
N ALA A 87 -10.90 -5.45 10.01
CA ALA A 87 -11.85 -4.80 9.09
C ALA A 87 -13.26 -5.42 9.09
N THR A 88 -13.44 -6.61 9.67
CA THR A 88 -14.75 -7.29 9.78
C THR A 88 -15.17 -7.54 11.23
N GLY A 89 -14.33 -7.17 12.19
CA GLY A 89 -14.52 -7.47 13.61
C GLY A 89 -15.24 -6.38 14.41
N LYS A 90 -15.31 -6.60 15.72
CA LYS A 90 -15.98 -5.72 16.69
C LYS A 90 -15.53 -4.25 16.66
N TRP A 91 -14.30 -4.00 16.20
CA TRP A 91 -13.74 -2.64 16.16
C TRP A 91 -14.45 -1.76 15.12
N MET A 92 -15.05 -2.36 14.09
CA MET A 92 -15.86 -1.65 13.11
C MET A 92 -17.20 -1.16 13.67
N CYS A 93 -17.57 -1.52 14.92
CA CYS A 93 -18.70 -0.91 15.61
C CYS A 93 -18.39 0.51 16.15
N PHE A 94 -17.12 0.93 16.15
CA PHE A 94 -16.70 2.24 16.63
C PHE A 94 -16.41 3.18 15.46
N GLU A 95 -17.04 4.36 15.45
CA GLU A 95 -16.90 5.34 14.36
C GLU A 95 -15.46 5.75 14.11
N ASN A 96 -14.69 5.97 15.17
CA ASN A 96 -13.28 6.36 15.13
C ASN A 96 -12.38 5.36 14.38
N PHE A 97 -12.79 4.09 14.26
CA PHE A 97 -12.08 3.10 13.45
C PHE A 97 -12.74 2.92 12.08
N ARG A 98 -14.06 2.67 12.05
CA ARG A 98 -14.76 2.32 10.81
C ARG A 98 -14.76 3.44 9.76
N HIS A 99 -14.54 4.69 10.12
CA HIS A 99 -14.53 5.80 9.16
C HIS A 99 -13.37 5.71 8.14
N PHE A 100 -12.29 4.98 8.49
CA PHE A 100 -11.16 4.71 7.58
C PHE A 100 -11.43 3.56 6.60
N PHE A 101 -12.56 2.88 6.74
CA PHE A 101 -12.93 1.75 5.89
C PHE A 101 -14.14 2.10 5.03
N SER A 102 -14.32 1.32 3.96
CA SER A 102 -15.50 1.34 3.10
C SER A 102 -16.11 -0.05 3.13
N ALA A 103 -17.37 -0.18 3.56
CA ALA A 103 -18.04 -1.47 3.61
C ALA A 103 -18.11 -2.14 2.22
N ASP A 104 -18.23 -1.35 1.16
CA ASP A 104 -18.24 -1.85 -0.21
C ASP A 104 -16.87 -2.42 -0.59
N ASP A 105 -15.78 -1.69 -0.30
CA ASP A 105 -14.41 -2.13 -0.60
C ASP A 105 -14.08 -3.43 0.15
N ILE A 106 -14.42 -3.51 1.45
CA ILE A 106 -14.28 -4.74 2.25
C ILE A 106 -15.10 -5.89 1.67
N THR A 107 -16.33 -5.62 1.25
CA THR A 107 -17.19 -6.64 0.63
C THR A 107 -16.58 -7.17 -0.67
N GLN A 108 -15.90 -6.34 -1.46
CA GLN A 108 -15.19 -6.82 -2.66
C GLN A 108 -14.03 -7.75 -2.29
N VAL A 109 -13.25 -7.43 -1.25
CA VAL A 109 -12.19 -8.32 -0.77
C VAL A 109 -12.78 -9.64 -0.25
N ILE A 110 -13.88 -9.60 0.49
CA ILE A 110 -14.58 -10.82 0.93
C ILE A 110 -15.05 -11.65 -0.27
N ARG A 111 -15.64 -11.04 -1.31
CA ARG A 111 -16.01 -11.76 -2.54
C ARG A 111 -14.80 -12.46 -3.18
N LYS A 112 -13.61 -11.83 -3.14
CA LYS A 112 -12.36 -12.44 -3.62
C LYS A 112 -11.91 -13.61 -2.74
N VAL A 113 -12.15 -13.58 -1.42
CA VAL A 113 -11.93 -14.76 -0.55
C VAL A 113 -12.77 -15.95 -1.03
N TYR A 114 -14.08 -15.74 -1.24
CA TYR A 114 -14.97 -16.80 -1.71
C TYR A 114 -14.72 -17.23 -3.17
N ALA A 115 -13.94 -16.45 -3.92
CA ALA A 115 -13.51 -16.77 -5.28
C ALA A 115 -12.13 -17.45 -5.32
N ASP A 116 -11.54 -17.80 -4.17
CA ASP A 116 -10.18 -18.37 -4.07
C ASP A 116 -9.10 -17.46 -4.69
N LYS A 117 -9.26 -16.14 -4.47
CA LYS A 117 -8.37 -15.09 -4.98
C LYS A 117 -7.67 -14.31 -3.87
N VAL A 118 -7.69 -14.82 -2.64
CA VAL A 118 -6.98 -14.21 -1.50
C VAL A 118 -6.09 -15.24 -0.85
N GLN A 119 -4.80 -14.94 -0.80
CA GLN A 119 -3.82 -15.67 -0.01
C GLN A 119 -3.55 -14.87 1.28
N PHE A 120 -3.98 -15.46 2.40
CA PHE A 120 -3.70 -14.90 3.72
C PHE A 120 -2.28 -15.21 4.18
N HIS A 121 -1.70 -14.27 4.91
CA HIS A 121 -0.41 -14.40 5.59
C HIS A 121 -0.56 -14.16 7.09
N ASP A 122 0.30 -14.77 7.88
CA ASP A 122 0.49 -14.46 9.29
C ASP A 122 1.97 -14.18 9.56
N GLY A 123 2.33 -12.90 9.47
CA GLY A 123 3.71 -12.45 9.56
C GLY A 123 4.37 -12.27 8.19
N ASN A 124 5.69 -12.42 8.16
CA ASN A 124 6.48 -12.15 6.95
C ASN A 124 6.30 -13.26 5.91
N ALA A 125 6.31 -12.88 4.64
CA ALA A 125 6.20 -13.80 3.52
C ALA A 125 7.07 -13.36 2.34
N THR A 126 7.35 -14.27 1.42
CA THR A 126 8.08 -13.97 0.18
C THR A 126 7.27 -14.42 -1.02
N LEU A 127 7.05 -13.48 -1.93
CA LEU A 127 6.38 -13.66 -3.22
C LEU A 127 7.42 -14.05 -4.29
N PRO A 128 6.97 -14.51 -5.48
CA PRO A 128 7.86 -14.66 -6.62
C PRO A 128 8.66 -13.38 -6.92
N GLY A 129 9.80 -13.51 -7.58
CA GLY A 129 10.71 -12.38 -7.83
C GLY A 129 11.47 -11.87 -6.59
N GLY A 130 11.29 -12.51 -5.43
CA GLY A 130 11.97 -12.13 -4.18
C GLY A 130 11.38 -10.86 -3.54
N ILE A 131 10.11 -10.55 -3.85
CA ILE A 131 9.37 -9.48 -3.18
C ILE A 131 8.98 -9.98 -1.79
N GLU A 132 9.36 -9.23 -0.75
CA GLU A 132 9.13 -9.59 0.64
C GLU A 132 7.99 -8.78 1.24
N LEU A 133 7.07 -9.48 1.89
CA LEU A 133 6.02 -8.90 2.72
C LEU A 133 6.49 -8.90 4.17
N VAL A 134 6.46 -7.74 4.80
CA VAL A 134 6.91 -7.56 6.17
C VAL A 134 5.75 -7.07 7.00
N ARG A 135 5.24 -7.88 7.93
CA ARG A 135 4.17 -7.45 8.84
C ARG A 135 4.75 -6.41 9.80
N ILE A 136 4.09 -5.26 9.89
CA ILE A 136 4.50 -4.13 10.74
C ILE A 136 3.51 -3.89 11.89
N GLY A 137 2.21 -3.88 11.59
CA GLY A 137 1.18 -3.55 12.58
C GLY A 137 1.15 -2.06 12.97
N GLY A 138 0.59 -1.75 14.14
CA GLY A 138 0.57 -0.40 14.72
C GLY A 138 -0.50 0.52 14.13
N HIS A 139 -0.44 0.83 12.82
CA HIS A 139 -1.46 1.64 12.14
C HIS A 139 -2.82 0.91 12.09
N THR A 140 -2.79 -0.30 11.54
CA THR A 140 -3.80 -1.35 11.69
C THR A 140 -3.10 -2.62 12.17
N PRO A 141 -3.80 -3.59 12.80
CA PRO A 141 -3.15 -4.79 13.33
C PRO A 141 -2.46 -5.67 12.28
N GLY A 142 -2.90 -5.58 11.02
CA GLY A 142 -2.36 -6.35 9.90
C GLY A 142 -1.63 -5.51 8.86
N LEU A 143 -1.26 -4.26 9.17
CA LEU A 143 -0.45 -3.45 8.27
C LEU A 143 0.84 -4.19 7.90
N GLN A 144 1.12 -4.28 6.60
CA GLN A 144 2.36 -4.85 6.06
C GLN A 144 3.04 -3.89 5.08
N ALA A 145 4.37 -3.86 5.12
CA ALA A 145 5.22 -3.16 4.18
C ALA A 145 5.76 -4.13 3.11
N VAL A 146 6.21 -3.58 1.98
CA VAL A 146 6.74 -4.37 0.87
C VAL A 146 8.19 -4.01 0.60
N ARG A 147 9.10 -4.98 0.71
CA ARG A 147 10.50 -4.83 0.32
C ARG A 147 10.74 -5.46 -1.04
N VAL A 148 11.37 -4.69 -1.92
CA VAL A 148 11.64 -5.11 -3.31
C VAL A 148 13.07 -4.75 -3.70
N ASN A 149 13.76 -5.68 -4.36
CA ASN A 149 15.09 -5.44 -4.90
C ASN A 149 14.98 -4.65 -6.22
N THR A 150 15.73 -3.58 -6.34
CA THR A 150 15.82 -2.75 -7.55
C THR A 150 17.26 -2.60 -8.00
N GLY A 151 17.50 -1.97 -9.15
CA GLY A 151 18.85 -1.68 -9.65
C GLY A 151 19.71 -0.83 -8.70
N ARG A 152 19.07 -0.03 -7.83
CA ARG A 152 19.76 0.77 -6.81
C ARG A 152 19.84 0.12 -5.42
N GLY A 153 19.40 -1.14 -5.31
CA GLY A 153 19.32 -1.86 -4.03
C GLY A 153 17.88 -2.08 -3.56
N PRO A 154 17.71 -2.70 -2.39
CA PRO A 154 16.38 -2.97 -1.84
C PRO A 154 15.73 -1.67 -1.39
N ILE A 155 14.52 -1.41 -1.90
CA ILE A 155 13.64 -0.35 -1.40
C ILE A 155 12.53 -0.98 -0.57
N MET A 156 11.95 -0.18 0.32
CA MET A 156 10.87 -0.56 1.21
C MET A 156 9.71 0.42 1.02
N LEU A 157 8.62 -0.09 0.46
CA LEU A 157 7.33 0.59 0.40
C LEU A 157 6.69 0.45 1.78
N ALA A 158 6.87 1.47 2.61
CA ALA A 158 6.41 1.45 4.00
C ALA A 158 4.89 1.67 4.10
N SER A 159 4.26 2.26 3.08
CA SER A 159 2.84 2.63 3.13
C SER A 159 2.54 3.39 4.43
N ASP A 160 1.44 3.07 5.11
CA ASP A 160 1.00 3.76 6.33
C ASP A 160 1.83 3.43 7.55
N ALA A 161 2.76 2.46 7.45
CA ALA A 161 3.85 2.32 8.41
C ALA A 161 4.72 3.58 8.45
N MET A 162 4.65 4.45 7.43
CA MET A 162 5.27 5.77 7.42
C MET A 162 4.45 6.72 6.54
N HIS A 163 3.55 7.52 7.11
CA HIS A 163 2.77 8.47 6.31
C HIS A 163 3.67 9.55 5.67
N TYR A 164 4.65 10.04 6.43
CA TYR A 164 5.62 11.05 6.03
C TYR A 164 7.04 10.61 6.39
N TYR A 165 8.05 11.04 5.62
CA TYR A 165 9.46 10.87 5.99
C TYR A 165 9.74 11.39 7.40
N ARG A 166 9.10 12.51 7.79
CA ARG A 166 9.26 13.09 9.13
C ARG A 166 8.79 12.19 10.27
N ASN A 167 7.81 11.31 10.03
CA ASN A 167 7.29 10.44 11.09
C ASN A 167 8.38 9.54 11.63
N PHE A 168 9.26 9.14 10.74
CA PHE A 168 10.38 8.30 11.05
C PHE A 168 11.59 9.09 11.56
N THR A 169 11.97 10.20 10.91
CA THR A 169 13.16 10.98 11.35
C THR A 169 12.99 11.62 12.74
N THR A 170 11.75 11.72 13.23
CA THR A 170 11.44 12.26 14.56
C THR A 170 10.82 11.24 15.51
N ASP A 171 10.76 9.95 15.11
CA ASP A 171 10.06 8.87 15.84
C ASP A 171 8.66 9.30 16.35
N ASN A 172 7.91 9.99 15.48
CA ASN A 172 6.62 10.60 15.76
C ASN A 172 5.54 10.02 14.83
N PRO A 173 4.84 8.96 15.24
CA PRO A 173 3.78 8.34 14.46
C PRO A 173 2.67 9.28 14.03
N PHE A 174 2.06 8.98 12.87
CA PHE A 174 0.85 9.66 12.45
C PHE A 174 -0.32 9.29 13.37
N PRO A 175 -1.26 10.21 13.70
CA PRO A 175 -2.29 9.96 14.71
C PRO A 175 -3.34 8.88 14.38
N ALA A 176 -3.44 8.42 13.13
CA ALA A 176 -4.26 7.26 12.78
C ALA A 176 -3.50 5.99 13.17
N ILE A 177 -3.72 5.48 14.39
CA ILE A 177 -2.92 4.40 14.95
C ILE A 177 -3.72 3.62 16.00
N VAL A 178 -3.58 2.29 16.01
CA VAL A 178 -4.20 1.40 17.01
C VAL A 178 -3.22 0.98 18.11
N ASP A 179 -1.92 0.92 17.81
CA ASP A 179 -0.86 0.61 18.78
C ASP A 179 0.43 1.39 18.49
N VAL A 180 0.77 2.33 19.37
CA VAL A 180 1.98 3.16 19.24
C VAL A 180 3.27 2.38 19.46
N THR A 181 3.24 1.33 20.29
CA THR A 181 4.42 0.53 20.62
C THR A 181 4.79 -0.34 19.43
N GLU A 182 3.81 -1.01 18.83
CA GLU A 182 4.00 -1.82 17.63
C GLU A 182 4.51 -0.96 16.47
N MET A 183 3.95 0.24 16.28
CA MET A 183 4.42 1.17 15.25
C MET A 183 5.88 1.62 15.42
N LEU A 184 6.29 1.96 16.64
CA LEU A 184 7.68 2.34 16.94
C LEU A 184 8.66 1.16 16.77
N GLN A 185 8.22 -0.06 17.05
CA GLN A 185 8.99 -1.27 16.71
C GLN A 185 9.04 -1.48 15.19
N GLY A 186 7.96 -1.18 14.50
CA GLY A 186 7.87 -1.12 13.04
C GLY A 186 8.96 -0.27 12.41
N TYR A 187 9.17 0.96 12.90
CA TYR A 187 10.26 1.82 12.40
C TYR A 187 11.64 1.17 12.52
N ARG A 188 11.93 0.48 13.63
CA ARG A 188 13.21 -0.23 13.81
C ARG A 188 13.34 -1.40 12.84
N THR A 189 12.25 -2.14 12.63
CA THR A 189 12.21 -3.24 11.67
C THR A 189 12.48 -2.73 10.26
N LEU A 190 11.78 -1.68 9.83
CA LEU A 190 11.98 -1.05 8.52
C LEU A 190 13.43 -0.59 8.33
N ARG A 191 14.03 0.10 9.33
CA ARG A 191 15.46 0.50 9.32
C ARG A 191 16.40 -0.67 9.09
N SER A 192 16.15 -1.79 9.76
CA SER A 192 17.05 -2.94 9.73
C SER A 192 17.06 -3.69 8.39
N LEU A 193 16.04 -3.48 7.56
CA LEU A 193 15.84 -4.22 6.30
C LEU A 193 16.30 -3.45 5.06
N VAL A 194 16.75 -2.20 5.22
CA VAL A 194 17.26 -1.37 4.12
C VAL A 194 18.61 -0.73 4.46
N PRO A 195 19.41 -0.34 3.45
CA PRO A 195 20.76 0.17 3.67
C PRO A 195 20.79 1.58 4.27
N SER A 196 19.77 2.39 4.00
CA SER A 196 19.63 3.76 4.48
C SER A 196 18.20 4.25 4.38
N ASP A 197 17.91 5.39 5.02
CA ASP A 197 16.60 6.03 5.00
C ASP A 197 16.13 6.44 3.59
N ASP A 198 17.05 6.62 2.63
CA ASP A 198 16.74 6.92 1.22
C ASP A 198 16.12 5.75 0.45
N HIS A 199 16.00 4.58 1.10
CA HIS A 199 15.35 3.39 0.56
C HIS A 199 13.96 3.17 1.17
N LEU A 200 13.55 4.00 2.14
CA LEU A 200 12.22 3.96 2.73
C LEU A 200 11.28 4.89 1.96
N ILE A 201 10.16 4.39 1.49
CA ILE A 201 9.17 5.17 0.74
C ILE A 201 7.89 5.29 1.60
N PRO A 202 7.49 6.51 2.00
CA PRO A 202 6.27 6.73 2.77
C PRO A 202 5.01 6.54 1.92
N GLY A 203 3.89 6.23 2.56
CA GLY A 203 2.59 6.06 1.90
C GLY A 203 1.94 7.36 1.43
N HIS A 204 2.23 8.50 2.07
CA HIS A 204 1.45 9.73 1.85
C HIS A 204 2.22 11.04 1.76
N ASP A 205 3.56 10.99 1.72
CA ASP A 205 4.37 12.20 1.72
C ASP A 205 4.40 12.81 0.30
N PRO A 206 3.96 14.07 0.11
CA PRO A 206 4.12 14.76 -1.18
C PRO A 206 5.59 14.91 -1.61
N LEU A 207 6.54 14.78 -0.67
CA LEU A 207 7.95 14.76 -1.00
C LEU A 207 8.34 13.56 -1.90
N VAL A 208 7.55 12.49 -1.97
CA VAL A 208 7.80 11.40 -2.94
C VAL A 208 7.79 11.95 -4.37
N ALA A 209 6.75 12.70 -4.74
CA ALA A 209 6.64 13.34 -6.05
C ALA A 209 7.74 14.38 -6.32
N ALA A 210 8.30 15.00 -5.26
CA ALA A 210 9.38 15.97 -5.38
C ALA A 210 10.78 15.31 -5.51
N ARG A 211 10.98 14.15 -4.87
CA ARG A 211 12.28 13.46 -4.79
C ARG A 211 12.52 12.51 -5.95
N TYR A 212 11.47 11.97 -6.56
CA TYR A 212 11.59 10.95 -7.60
C TYR A 212 11.17 11.50 -8.97
N PRO A 213 11.93 11.20 -10.03
CA PRO A 213 11.57 11.67 -11.36
C PRO A 213 10.34 10.93 -11.88
N CYS A 214 9.55 11.62 -12.70
CA CYS A 214 8.43 11.01 -13.41
C CYS A 214 8.92 10.06 -14.53
N VAL A 215 8.09 9.10 -14.92
CA VAL A 215 8.27 8.38 -16.19
C VAL A 215 7.98 9.32 -17.36
N GLU A 216 8.61 9.06 -18.50
CA GLU A 216 8.43 9.89 -19.71
C GLU A 216 6.98 9.91 -20.20
N THR A 217 6.24 8.83 -19.97
CA THR A 217 4.86 8.67 -20.47
C THR A 217 3.80 9.39 -19.63
N HIS A 218 4.10 9.76 -18.37
CA HIS A 218 3.10 10.34 -17.47
C HIS A 218 3.71 11.10 -16.28
N SER A 219 3.27 12.35 -16.06
CA SER A 219 3.81 13.22 -14.99
C SER A 219 3.39 12.87 -13.56
N SER A 220 2.43 11.96 -13.39
CA SER A 220 1.95 11.50 -12.08
C SER A 220 2.44 10.09 -11.71
N ILE A 221 3.41 9.54 -12.46
CA ILE A 221 3.99 8.22 -12.20
C ILE A 221 5.49 8.41 -11.97
N PHE A 222 5.97 7.99 -10.80
CA PHE A 222 7.33 8.28 -10.33
C PHE A 222 8.20 7.01 -10.29
N ARG A 223 9.49 7.15 -10.62
CA ARG A 223 10.47 6.06 -10.63
C ARG A 223 11.16 5.95 -9.28
N LEU A 224 10.78 4.98 -8.46
CA LEU A 224 11.36 4.73 -7.13
C LEU A 224 12.65 3.89 -7.17
N ASP A 225 12.88 3.22 -8.30
CA ASP A 225 14.04 2.37 -8.58
C ASP A 225 15.30 3.16 -8.98
N VAL A 226 15.21 4.49 -9.02
CA VAL A 226 16.36 5.41 -9.18
C VAL A 226 16.63 6.18 -7.88
N THR A 227 17.85 6.69 -7.73
CA THR A 227 18.24 7.47 -6.54
C THR A 227 17.38 8.73 -6.42
N PRO A 228 16.83 9.07 -5.24
CA PRO A 228 16.09 10.31 -5.04
C PRO A 228 17.01 11.51 -5.28
N GLY A 229 16.47 12.55 -5.90
CA GLY A 229 17.11 13.85 -6.10
C GLY A 229 17.03 14.76 -4.88
#